data_AF-A0A081NJS9-F1
#
_entry.id   AF-A0A081NJS9-F1
#
_cell.length_a   1.000
_cell.length_b   1.000
_cell.length_c   1.000
_cell.angle_alpha   90.00
_cell.angle_beta   90.00
_cell.angle_gamma   90.00
#
_symmetry.space_group_name_H-M   'P 1'
#
loop_
_entity.id
_entity.type
_entity.pdbx_description
1 polymer ?
#
loop_
_entity_poly.entity_id
_entity_poly.type
_entity_poly.pdbx_seq_one_letter_code
_entity_poly.pdbx_strand_id
1 'polypeptide(L)'
;MTKHIWIEKDDLKIMFVYKFGFDHSPMNKQEIADTIGVSMGSMNYRIGNFKAIEGEGKATNYAKLSLKIFNQYSHLSMQELKDIAF
;
A
#
# COMPACT_ATOMS: atom_id res chain seq x y z
N MET A 1 -9.83 -18.42 9.91
CA MET A 1 -9.42 -17.09 9.39
C MET A 1 -9.51 -17.13 7.89
N THR A 2 -10.50 -16.47 7.31
CA THR A 2 -10.61 -16.29 5.86
C THR A 2 -9.41 -15.46 5.40
N LYS A 3 -8.69 -15.91 4.39
CA LYS A 3 -7.60 -15.12 3.81
C LYS A 3 -8.22 -13.89 3.14
N HIS A 4 -7.81 -12.70 3.54
CA HIS A 4 -8.19 -11.47 2.85
C HIS A 4 -7.80 -11.56 1.37
N ILE A 5 -8.71 -11.14 0.49
CA ILE A 5 -8.44 -11.04 -0.95
C ILE A 5 -8.09 -9.58 -1.22
N TRP A 6 -6.80 -9.33 -1.50
CA TRP A 6 -6.30 -7.99 -1.80
C TRP A 6 -6.93 -7.44 -3.09
N ILE A 7 -7.48 -6.23 -3.00
CA ILE A 7 -8.03 -5.49 -4.14
C ILE A 7 -7.21 -4.23 -4.43
N GLU A 8 -7.48 -3.58 -5.56
CA GLU A 8 -6.77 -2.37 -5.99
C GLU A 8 -6.86 -1.23 -4.95
N LYS A 9 -8.04 -1.02 -4.36
CA LYS A 9 -8.25 0.03 -3.34
C LYS A 9 -7.43 -0.22 -2.07
N ASP A 10 -7.09 -1.47 -1.74
CA ASP A 10 -6.21 -1.76 -0.60
C ASP A 10 -4.78 -1.32 -0.93
N ASP A 11 -4.27 -1.74 -2.09
CA ASP A 11 -2.93 -1.38 -2.54
C ASP A 11 -2.76 0.11 -2.77
N LEU A 12 -3.80 0.84 -3.18
CA LEU A 12 -3.77 2.30 -3.28
C LEU A 12 -3.56 2.96 -1.91
N LYS A 13 -4.26 2.50 -0.85
CA LYS A 13 -4.03 2.99 0.52
C LYS A 13 -2.60 2.69 1.00
N ILE A 14 -2.11 1.47 0.74
CA ILE A 14 -0.75 1.07 1.11
C ILE A 14 0.30 1.87 0.34
N MET A 15 0.08 2.09 -0.95
CA MET A 15 0.98 2.86 -1.81
C MET A 15 1.04 4.33 -1.38
N PHE A 16 -0.09 4.92 -0.99
CA PHE A 16 -0.13 6.28 -0.47
C PHE A 16 0.79 6.43 0.76
N VAL A 17 0.61 5.57 1.77
CA VAL A 17 1.42 5.66 3.00
C VAL A 17 2.88 5.23 2.78
N TYR A 18 3.16 4.43 1.76
CA TYR A 18 4.52 4.13 1.35
C TYR A 18 5.22 5.37 0.77
N LYS A 19 4.59 6.06 -0.19
CA LYS A 19 5.20 7.24 -0.86
C LYS A 19 5.27 8.46 0.05
N PHE A 20 4.24 8.70 0.85
CA PHE A 20 4.06 9.97 1.55
C PHE A 20 4.09 9.84 3.07
N GLY A 21 4.16 8.63 3.61
CA GLY A 21 4.14 8.41 5.06
C GLY A 21 2.74 8.52 5.68
N PHE A 22 2.64 8.11 6.94
CA PHE A 22 1.37 8.13 7.68
C PHE A 22 0.96 9.55 8.11
N ASP A 23 1.91 10.48 8.27
CA ASP A 23 1.62 11.86 8.72
C ASP A 23 0.78 12.64 7.69
N HIS A 24 0.80 12.22 6.43
CA HIS A 24 0.02 12.82 5.34
C HIS A 24 -1.31 12.09 5.05
N SER A 25 -1.50 10.93 5.69
CA SER A 25 -2.67 10.09 5.53
C SER A 25 -3.85 10.60 6.38
N PRO A 26 -5.10 10.50 5.89
CA PRO A 26 -6.27 10.78 6.72
C PRO A 26 -6.50 9.71 7.80
N MET A 27 -5.79 8.58 7.72
CA MET A 27 -5.90 7.44 8.62
C MET A 27 -4.52 7.04 9.14
N ASN A 28 -4.44 6.70 10.43
CA ASN A 28 -3.24 6.09 10.99
C ASN A 28 -3.08 4.63 10.53
N LYS A 29 -1.95 4.02 10.90
CA LYS A 29 -1.61 2.66 10.48
C LYS A 29 -2.62 1.60 10.90
N GLN A 30 -3.15 1.69 12.12
CA GLN A 30 -4.13 0.73 12.64
C GLN A 30 -5.45 0.87 11.90
N GLU A 31 -5.93 2.10 11.69
CA GLU A 31 -7.17 2.40 10.96
C GLU A 31 -7.14 1.89 9.51
N ILE A 32 -6.00 2.01 8.82
CA ILE A 32 -5.84 1.46 7.46
C ILE A 32 -5.90 -0.07 7.49
N ALA A 33 -5.21 -0.71 8.44
CA ALA A 33 -5.22 -2.17 8.57
C ALA A 33 -6.65 -2.68 8.84
N ASP A 34 -7.38 -2.01 9.73
CA ASP A 34 -8.78 -2.33 10.06
C ASP A 34 -9.72 -2.09 8.87
N THR A 35 -9.53 -1.00 8.13
CA THR A 35 -10.29 -0.69 6.91
C THR A 35 -10.09 -1.73 5.81
N ILE A 36 -8.88 -2.25 5.67
CA ILE A 36 -8.55 -3.33 4.72
C ILE A 36 -9.05 -4.70 5.25
N GLY A 37 -9.21 -4.85 6.57
CA GLY A 37 -9.58 -6.12 7.20
C GLY A 37 -8.39 -7.07 7.38
N VAL A 38 -7.18 -6.54 7.62
CA VAL A 38 -5.95 -7.33 7.78
C VAL A 38 -5.18 -6.93 9.03
N SER A 39 -4.25 -7.77 9.48
CA SER A 39 -3.34 -7.41 10.56
C SER A 39 -2.30 -6.37 10.12
N MET A 40 -1.77 -5.59 11.06
CA MET A 40 -0.62 -4.69 10.80
C MET A 40 0.59 -5.43 10.20
N GLY A 41 0.80 -6.70 10.55
CA GLY A 41 1.86 -7.53 9.96
C GLY A 41 1.63 -7.79 8.46
N SER A 42 0.40 -8.11 8.08
CA SER A 42 -0.01 -8.29 6.68
C SER A 42 0.12 -6.97 5.90
N MET A 43 -0.29 -5.86 6.52
CA MET A 43 -0.09 -4.51 5.97
C MET A 43 1.39 -4.18 5.76
N ASN A 44 2.26 -4.44 6.74
CA ASN A 44 3.71 -4.22 6.63
C ASN A 44 4.34 -5.06 5.52
N TYR A 45 3.91 -6.31 5.39
CA TYR A 45 4.32 -7.17 4.29
C TYR A 45 3.94 -6.55 2.94
N ARG A 46 2.73 -5.98 2.84
CA ARG A 46 2.28 -5.28 1.64
C ARG A 46 3.06 -4.00 1.35
N ILE A 47 3.42 -3.21 2.36
CA ILE A 47 4.36 -2.09 2.21
C ILE A 47 5.72 -2.59 1.68
N GLY A 48 6.19 -3.74 2.18
CA GLY A 48 7.40 -4.40 1.72
C GLY A 48 7.39 -4.75 0.23
N ASN A 49 6.24 -5.04 -0.37
CA ASN A 49 6.14 -5.24 -1.81
C ASN A 49 6.56 -3.99 -2.59
N PHE A 50 6.11 -2.80 -2.18
CA PHE A 50 6.44 -1.55 -2.87
C PHE A 50 7.91 -1.19 -2.73
N LYS A 51 8.49 -1.41 -1.53
CA LYS A 51 9.93 -1.31 -1.32
C LYS A 51 10.71 -2.21 -2.27
N ALA A 52 10.30 -3.48 -2.38
CA ALA A 52 10.93 -4.43 -3.30
C ALA A 52 10.83 -3.99 -4.78
N ILE A 53 9.72 -3.36 -5.18
CA ILE A 53 9.53 -2.82 -6.53
C ILE A 53 10.49 -1.66 -6.82
N GLU A 54 10.71 -0.76 -5.87
CA GLU A 54 11.68 0.35 -6.00
C GLU A 54 13.14 -0.09 -5.79
N GLY A 55 13.38 -1.37 -5.52
CA GLY A 55 14.73 -1.89 -5.23
C GLY A 55 15.24 -1.54 -3.83
N GLU A 56 14.35 -1.15 -2.92
CA GLU A 56 14.66 -0.86 -1.53
C GLU A 56 14.66 -2.13 -0.67
N GLY A 57 15.75 -2.33 0.07
CA GLY A 57 15.88 -3.43 1.03
C GLY A 57 16.33 -4.75 0.41
N LYS A 58 16.04 -5.87 1.09
CA LYS A 58 16.51 -7.21 0.71
C LYS A 58 15.44 -8.07 0.03
N ALA A 59 14.20 -7.60 -0.02
CA ALA A 59 13.09 -8.37 -0.59
C ALA A 59 13.14 -8.26 -2.12
N THR A 60 13.14 -9.40 -2.80
CA THR A 60 13.10 -9.50 -4.27
C THR A 60 11.76 -9.98 -4.80
N ASN A 61 10.87 -10.43 -3.91
CA ASN A 61 9.54 -10.91 -4.25
C ASN A 61 8.49 -9.87 -3.87
N TYR A 62 7.57 -9.59 -4.79
CA TYR A 62 6.44 -8.68 -4.59
C TYR A 62 5.18 -9.24 -5.27
N ALA A 63 4.00 -8.83 -4.80
CA ALA A 63 2.75 -9.24 -5.43
C ALA A 63 2.55 -8.56 -6.79
N LYS A 64 2.02 -9.31 -7.77
CA LYS A 64 1.69 -8.79 -9.12
C LYS A 64 0.73 -7.59 -9.07
N LEU A 65 -0.24 -7.63 -8.15
CA LEU A 65 -1.18 -6.52 -7.95
C LEU A 65 -0.46 -5.24 -7.49
N SER A 66 0.49 -5.36 -6.55
CA SER A 66 1.27 -4.21 -6.09
C SER A 66 2.14 -3.63 -7.19
N LEU A 67 2.73 -4.48 -8.05
CA LEU A 67 3.44 -4.00 -9.25
C LEU A 67 2.52 -3.25 -10.21
N LYS A 68 1.32 -3.79 -10.49
CA LYS A 68 0.33 -3.12 -11.36
C LYS A 68 -0.02 -1.74 -10.82
N ILE A 69 -0.38 -1.66 -9.54
CA ILE A 69 -0.76 -0.40 -8.87
C ILE A 69 0.41 0.59 -8.87
N PHE A 70 1.62 0.13 -8.54
CA PHE A 70 2.81 0.98 -8.56
C PHE A 70 3.07 1.55 -9.96
N ASN A 71 3.09 0.71 -10.99
CA ASN A 71 3.32 1.17 -12.37
C ASN A 71 2.24 2.15 -12.84
N GLN A 72 1.00 1.94 -12.43
CA GLN A 72 -0.13 2.76 -12.87
C GLN A 72 -0.21 4.11 -12.15
N TYR A 73 0.17 4.20 -10.86
CA TYR A 73 -0.13 5.36 -10.04
C TYR A 73 1.09 6.03 -9.39
N SER A 74 2.32 5.52 -9.60
CA SER A 74 3.53 6.03 -8.92
C SER A 74 3.93 7.44 -9.34
N HIS A 75 3.46 7.91 -10.48
CA HIS A 75 3.70 9.24 -11.00
C HIS A 75 2.73 10.30 -10.43
N LEU A 76 1.67 9.89 -9.75
CA LEU A 76 0.68 10.82 -9.19
C LEU A 76 1.27 11.62 -8.03
N SER A 77 0.83 12.89 -7.93
CA SER A 77 1.10 13.74 -6.79
C SER A 77 0.41 13.23 -5.52
N MET A 78 0.78 13.81 -4.37
CA MET A 78 0.17 13.46 -3.09
C MET A 78 -1.35 13.64 -3.11
N GLN A 79 -1.86 14.76 -3.63
CA GLN A 79 -3.29 15.03 -3.65
C GLN A 79 -4.03 14.05 -4.57
N GLU A 80 -3.53 13.84 -5.80
CA GLU A 80 -4.13 12.91 -6.76
C GLU A 80 -4.18 11.48 -6.22
N LEU A 81 -3.09 11.01 -5.61
CA LEU A 81 -3.06 9.66 -5.03
C LEU A 81 -3.97 9.57 -3.79
N LYS A 82 -4.08 10.64 -2.99
CA LYS A 82 -4.98 10.71 -1.84
C LYS A 82 -6.44 10.55 -2.26
N ASP A 83 -6.86 11.29 -3.29
CA ASP A 83 -8.23 11.32 -3.80
C ASP A 83 -8.71 9.95 -4.30
N ILE A 84 -7.80 9.13 -4.83
CA ILE A 84 -8.14 7.76 -5.29
C ILE A 84 -7.93 6.71 -4.18
N ALA A 85 -7.03 6.93 -3.24
CA ALA A 85 -6.72 5.97 -2.17
C ALA A 85 -7.75 5.98 -1.04
N PHE A 86 -8.29 7.15 -0.70
CA PHE A 86 -9.24 7.35 0.40
C PHE A 86 -10.56 7.85 -0.17
#